data_AF-A0A5Q8CRX5-F1
#
_entry.id   AF-A0A5Q8CRX5-F1
#
_cell.length_a   1.000
_cell.length_b   1.000
_cell.length_c   1.000
_cell.angle_alpha   90.00
_cell.angle_beta   90.00
_cell.angle_gamma   90.00
#
_symmetry.space_group_name_H-M   'P 1'
#
loop_
_entity.id
_entity.type
_entity.pdbx_description
1 polymer ?
#
loop_
_entity_poly.entity_id
_entity_poly.type
_entity_poly.pdbx_seq_one_letter_code
_entity_poly.pdbx_strand_id
1 'polypeptide(L)' 'MPKVLSAASAALLIFTVAPALGKPNKAALEKTYLDLNEQCRGGSGDDPDTIKACDQREAVAAQLKVLHTCFAGDRFKRCK' A
#
# COMPACT_ATOMS: atom_id res chain seq x y z
N MET A 1 -18.55 -6.31 -59.34
CA MET A 1 -17.66 -5.48 -58.50
C MET A 1 -18.52 -4.51 -57.70
N PRO A 2 -18.50 -4.58 -56.36
CA PRO A 2 -17.96 -3.45 -55.63
C PRO A 2 -17.06 -3.82 -54.44
N LYS A 3 -15.99 -3.02 -54.36
CA LYS A 3 -15.22 -2.52 -53.21
C LYS A 3 -15.14 -3.39 -51.95
N VAL A 4 -13.96 -4.00 -51.80
CA VAL A 4 -13.35 -4.41 -50.53
C VAL A 4 -13.35 -3.26 -49.52
N LEU A 5 -13.95 -3.48 -48.34
CA LEU A 5 -13.74 -2.63 -47.17
C LEU A 5 -12.49 -3.13 -46.46
N SER A 6 -11.42 -2.34 -46.55
CA SER A 6 -10.18 -2.55 -45.81
C SER A 6 -10.41 -2.12 -44.36
N ALA A 7 -10.58 -3.07 -43.45
CA ALA A 7 -10.59 -2.81 -42.02
C ALA A 7 -9.13 -2.69 -41.56
N ALA A 8 -8.62 -1.46 -41.47
CA ALA A 8 -7.34 -1.17 -40.83
C ALA A 8 -7.47 -1.53 -39.35
N SER A 9 -6.87 -2.66 -38.96
CA SER A 9 -6.75 -3.05 -37.56
C SER A 9 -5.76 -2.11 -36.89
N ALA A 10 -6.28 -1.14 -36.14
CA ALA A 10 -5.47 -0.30 -35.27
C ALA A 10 -4.88 -1.21 -34.17
N ALA A 11 -3.57 -1.46 -34.26
CA ALA A 11 -2.83 -2.13 -33.22
C ALA A 11 -2.85 -1.26 -31.94
N LEU A 12 -3.72 -1.61 -31.00
CA LEU A 12 -3.72 -1.05 -29.65
C LEU A 12 -2.42 -1.46 -28.96
N LEU A 13 -1.44 -0.56 -28.93
CA LEU A 13 -0.26 -0.70 -28.09
C LEU A 13 -0.69 -0.50 -26.63
N ILE A 14 -0.86 -1.61 -25.91
CA ILE A 14 -1.07 -1.60 -24.47
C ILE A 14 0.28 -1.26 -23.82
N PHE A 15 0.47 0.01 -23.46
CA PHE A 15 1.54 0.42 -22.56
C PHE A 15 1.22 -0.13 -21.17
N THR A 16 1.80 -1.27 -20.80
CA THR A 16 1.79 -1.74 -19.43
C THR A 16 2.68 -0.82 -18.61
N VAL A 17 2.07 0.14 -17.91
CA VAL A 17 2.78 0.92 -16.90
C VAL A 17 3.07 -0.02 -15.73
N ALA A 18 4.28 -0.58 -15.68
CA ALA A 18 4.71 -1.33 -14.52
C ALA A 18 4.86 -0.35 -13.35
N PRO A 19 4.18 -0.54 -12.21
CA PRO A 19 4.46 0.27 -11.04
C PRO A 19 5.90 -0.04 -10.63
N ALA A 20 6.75 0.98 -10.62
CA ALA A 20 8.10 0.85 -10.09
C ALA A 20 7.98 0.47 -8.61
N LEU A 21 8.25 -0.80 -8.30
CA LEU A 21 8.42 -1.31 -6.94
C LEU A 21 9.70 -0.68 -6.38
N GLY A 22 9.61 0.59 -5.98
CA GLY A 22 10.65 1.26 -5.23
C GLY A 22 10.90 0.52 -3.92
N LYS A 23 12.15 0.54 -3.44
CA LYS A 23 12.48 -0.02 -2.12
C LYS A 23 11.56 0.61 -1.06
N PRO A 24 11.01 -0.18 -0.13
CA PRO A 24 10.16 0.36 0.92
C PRO A 24 10.91 1.46 1.69
N ASN A 25 10.34 2.67 1.67
CA ASN A 25 10.90 3.81 2.38
C ASN A 25 10.52 3.72 3.85
N LYS A 26 11.49 3.37 4.70
CA LYS A 26 11.31 3.23 6.15
C LYS A 26 10.58 4.42 6.79
N ALA A 27 11.00 5.64 6.50
CA ALA A 27 10.42 6.84 7.12
C ALA A 27 8.96 7.05 6.72
N ALA A 28 8.63 6.76 5.45
CA ALA A 28 7.24 6.82 4.98
C ALA A 28 6.38 5.78 5.71
N LEU A 29 6.87 4.54 5.84
CA LEU A 29 6.18 3.48 6.57
C LEU A 29 6.01 3.79 8.06
N GLU A 30 7.02 4.37 8.71
CA GLU A 30 6.93 4.80 10.11
C GLU A 30 5.83 5.86 10.29
N LYS A 31 5.77 6.85 9.39
CA LYS A 31 4.72 7.87 9.42
C LYS A 31 3.33 7.24 9.22
N THR A 32 3.17 6.43 8.17
CA THR A 32 1.89 5.77 7.87
C THR A 32 1.44 4.86 9.02
N TYR A 33 2.37 4.14 9.66
CA TYR A 33 2.06 3.31 10.82
C TYR A 33 1.49 4.16 11.97
N LEU A 34 2.09 5.30 12.27
CA LEU A 34 1.62 6.17 13.36
C LEU A 34 0.22 6.72 13.08
N ASP A 35 -0.03 7.22 11.86
CA ASP A 35 -1.33 7.74 11.45
C ASP A 35 -2.42 6.65 11.56
N LEU A 36 -2.13 5.42 11.12
CA LEU A 36 -3.06 4.28 11.21
C LEU A 36 -3.21 3.77 12.64
N ASN A 37 -2.16 3.84 13.46
CA ASN A 37 -2.21 3.42 14.85
C ASN A 37 -3.09 4.35 15.69
N GLU A 38 -3.07 5.66 15.42
CA GLU A 38 -3.98 6.62 16.02
C GLU A 38 -5.45 6.27 15.68
N GLN A 39 -5.75 6.05 14.41
CA GLN A 39 -7.09 5.66 13.96
C GLN A 39 -7.54 4.32 14.58
N CYS A 40 -6.68 3.30 14.55
CA CYS A 40 -6.99 1.98 15.09
C CYS A 40 -7.19 1.96 16.61
N ARG A 41 -6.37 2.71 17.38
CA ARG A 41 -6.45 2.70 18.85
C ARG A 41 -7.40 3.76 19.41
N GLY A 42 -7.73 4.78 18.64
CA GLY A 42 -8.63 5.87 19.02
C GLY A 42 -10.06 5.70 18.54
N GLY A 43 -10.31 4.84 17.54
CA GLY A 43 -11.63 4.59 16.96
C GLY A 43 -12.49 3.57 17.72
N SER A 44 -13.76 3.44 17.31
CA SER A 44 -14.70 2.47 17.92
C SER A 44 -14.44 1.05 17.41
N GLY A 45 -14.49 0.06 18.29
CA GLY A 45 -14.17 -1.33 17.94
C GLY A 45 -15.17 -2.01 16.99
N ASP A 46 -16.37 -1.46 16.84
CA ASP A 46 -17.44 -1.90 15.94
C ASP A 46 -17.55 -1.03 14.67
N ASP A 47 -16.77 0.04 14.57
CA ASP A 47 -16.73 0.88 13.40
C ASP A 47 -15.90 0.21 12.28
N PRO A 48 -16.48 -0.04 11.09
CA PRO A 48 -15.77 -0.67 9.98
C PRO A 48 -14.52 0.10 9.55
N ASP A 49 -14.50 1.44 9.67
CA ASP A 49 -13.33 2.24 9.31
C ASP A 49 -12.19 2.08 10.33
N THR A 50 -12.52 1.90 11.61
CA THR A 50 -11.54 1.59 12.65
C THR A 50 -10.92 0.21 12.42
N ILE A 51 -11.74 -0.79 12.10
CA ILE A 51 -11.28 -2.15 11.78
C ILE A 51 -10.32 -2.11 10.59
N LYS A 52 -10.70 -1.41 9.51
CA LYS A 52 -9.86 -1.25 8.33
C LYS A 52 -8.53 -0.56 8.64
N ALA A 53 -8.53 0.48 9.49
CA ALA A 53 -7.30 1.14 9.91
C ALA A 53 -6.38 0.20 10.69
N CYS A 54 -6.95 -0.67 11.55
CA CYS A 54 -6.19 -1.71 12.24
C CYS A 54 -5.54 -2.71 11.27
N ASP A 55 -6.29 -3.22 10.30
CA ASP A 55 -5.76 -4.17 9.30
C ASP A 55 -4.64 -3.54 8.47
N GLN A 56 -4.82 -2.29 8.05
CA GLN A 56 -3.79 -1.54 7.33
C GLN A 56 -2.55 -1.29 8.20
N ARG A 57 -2.72 -0.98 9.49
CA ARG A 57 -1.61 -0.82 10.43
C ARG A 57 -0.79 -2.09 10.50
N GLU A 58 -1.42 -3.26 10.61
CA GLU A 58 -0.73 -4.55 10.65
C GLU A 58 0.05 -4.84 9.35
N ALA A 59 -0.52 -4.49 8.19
CA ALA A 59 0.19 -4.61 6.91
C ALA A 59 1.46 -3.73 6.86
N VAL A 60 1.39 -2.48 7.33
CA VAL A 60 2.55 -1.59 7.42
C VAL A 60 3.55 -2.10 8.47
N ALA A 61 3.07 -2.64 9.60
CA ALA A 61 3.92 -3.26 10.63
C ALA A 61 4.75 -4.41 10.05
N ALA A 62 4.14 -5.25 9.20
CA ALA A 62 4.82 -6.34 8.52
C ALA A 62 5.93 -5.82 7.58
N GLN A 63 5.67 -4.74 6.83
CA GLN A 63 6.68 -4.11 5.98
C GLN A 63 7.84 -3.52 6.80
N LEU A 64 7.55 -2.86 7.92
CA LEU A 64 8.58 -2.36 8.85
C LEU A 64 9.41 -3.49 9.44
N LYS A 65 8.80 -4.64 9.75
CA LYS A 65 9.49 -5.82 10.28
C LYS A 65 10.49 -6.40 9.29
N VAL A 66 10.21 -6.39 7.98
CA VAL A 66 11.18 -6.74 6.92
C VAL A 66 12.42 -5.85 6.96
N LEU A 67 12.26 -4.60 7.41
CA LEU A 67 13.34 -3.63 7.63
C LEU A 67 13.94 -3.70 9.05
N HIS A 68 13.67 -4.78 9.80
CA HIS A 68 14.04 -4.95 11.21
C HIS A 68 13.60 -3.76 12.08
N THR A 69 12.47 -3.12 11.78
CA THR A 69 11.95 -1.97 12.52
C THR A 69 10.62 -2.33 13.16
N CYS A 70 10.48 -2.10 14.46
CA CYS A 70 9.29 -2.42 15.23
C CYS A 70 8.89 -1.25 16.13
N PHE A 71 7.59 -1.02 16.30
CA PHE A 71 7.05 0.01 17.18
C PHE A 71 6.95 -0.49 18.62
N ALA A 72 7.43 0.29 19.59
CA ALA A 72 7.51 -0.12 20.99
C ALA A 72 6.86 0.92 21.92
N GLY A 73 5.56 1.12 21.78
CA GLY A 73 4.77 2.02 22.61
C GLY A 73 4.92 3.49 22.22
N ASP A 74 6.13 4.04 22.30
CA ASP A 74 6.41 5.47 22.09
C ASP A 74 7.32 5.75 20.89
N ARG A 75 8.09 4.76 20.43
CA ARG A 75 9.05 4.94 19.33
C ARG A 75 9.31 3.68 18.52
N PHE A 76 9.81 3.88 17.31
CA PHE A 76 10.37 2.81 16.50
C PHE A 76 11.77 2.43 16.99
N LYS A 77 12.04 1.12 17.01
CA LYS A 77 13.35 0.56 17.36
C LYS A 77 13.69 -0.61 16.47
N ARG A 78 14.96 -0.99 16.42
CA ARG A 78 15.37 -2.20 15.71
C ARG A 78 14.82 -3.43 16.44
N CYS A 79 14.17 -4.35 15.72
CA CYS A 79 13.80 -5.66 16.24
C CYS A 79 14.79 -6.75 15.83
N LYS A 80 14.85 -7.79 16.67
CA LYS A 80 15.64 -9.01 16.43
C LYS A 80 14.92 -9.92 15.45
#